data_AF-A0A7Y6JUJ2-F1
#
_entry.id   AF-A0A7Y6JUJ2-F1
#
_cell.length_a   1.000
_cell.length_b   1.000
_cell.length_c   1.000
_cell.angle_alpha   90.00
_cell.angle_beta   90.00
_cell.angle_gamma   90.00
#
_symmetry.space_group_name_H-M   'P 1'
#
loop_
_entity.id
_entity.type
_entity.pdbx_description
1 polymer ?
#
loop_
_entity_poly.entity_id
_entity_poly.type
_entity_poly.pdbx_seq_one_letter_code
_entity_poly.pdbx_strand_id
1 'polypeptide(L)'
;MDQFKVLINSINDPQLIDLTRNLSDHHLTILSKELWHERLPILVHTLEEGKLKDLINELDNFKFEVVVQNLIDPSRIKVVINSLTDEKLQILARNMPEQQFAKLLNELSPEELKDIIHKLPYEKVTAVIGQSGDKGQLDYIVRVLEEKFEGQLKQNKEVIEMLKQIKGDMPYFAHDQNFTAEGGDTYPYDSSILV
;
A
#
# COMPACT_ATOMS: atom_id res chain seq x y z
N MET A 1 -18.44 -31.93 -2.51
CA MET A 1 -17.21 -31.47 -1.81
C MET A 1 -16.07 -31.58 -2.79
N ASP A 2 -15.28 -30.52 -2.95
CA ASP A 2 -14.16 -30.51 -3.89
C ASP A 2 -13.08 -31.50 -3.43
N GLN A 3 -12.85 -32.56 -4.21
CA GLN A 3 -11.93 -33.65 -3.88
C GLN A 3 -10.49 -33.16 -3.71
N PHE A 4 -10.09 -32.13 -4.46
CA PHE A 4 -8.77 -31.53 -4.32
C PHE A 4 -8.63 -30.86 -2.95
N LYS A 5 -9.63 -30.05 -2.54
CA LYS A 5 -9.66 -29.43 -1.21
C LYS A 5 -9.63 -30.47 -0.09
N VAL A 6 -10.37 -31.58 -0.23
CA VAL A 6 -10.34 -32.66 0.78
C VAL A 6 -8.94 -33.26 0.90
N LEU A 7 -8.31 -33.57 -0.23
CA LEU A 7 -6.99 -34.18 -0.26
C LEU A 7 -5.94 -33.27 0.38
N ILE A 8 -5.82 -32.02 -0.08
CA ILE A 8 -4.78 -31.09 0.41
C ILE A 8 -4.96 -30.76 1.90
N ASN A 9 -6.18 -30.80 2.43
CA ASN A 9 -6.42 -30.55 3.85
C ASN A 9 -6.31 -31.82 4.71
N SER A 10 -6.21 -33.01 4.09
CA SER A 10 -6.00 -34.28 4.79
C SER A 10 -4.54 -34.69 4.94
N ILE A 11 -3.63 -34.15 4.11
CA ILE A 11 -2.19 -34.44 4.21
C ILE A 11 -1.56 -33.71 5.39
N ASN A 12 -0.57 -34.34 6.03
CA ASN A 12 0.16 -33.74 7.15
C ASN A 12 1.14 -32.66 6.70
N ASP A 13 1.75 -31.95 7.65
CA ASP A 13 2.64 -30.82 7.33
C ASP A 13 3.92 -31.24 6.60
N PRO A 14 4.64 -32.32 6.97
CA PRO A 14 5.74 -32.84 6.17
C PRO A 14 5.36 -33.13 4.71
N GLN A 15 4.20 -33.73 4.48
CA GLN A 15 3.69 -34.00 3.12
C GLN A 15 3.36 -32.71 2.37
N LEU A 16 2.76 -31.73 3.03
CA LEU A 16 2.47 -30.42 2.43
C LEU A 16 3.77 -29.71 2.03
N ILE A 17 4.80 -29.76 2.88
CA ILE A 17 6.11 -29.16 2.61
C ILE A 17 6.79 -29.83 1.42
N ASP A 18 6.81 -31.15 1.37
CA ASP A 18 7.39 -31.88 0.24
C ASP A 18 6.62 -31.63 -1.06
N LEU A 19 5.29 -31.55 -0.99
CA LEU A 19 4.48 -31.16 -2.14
C LEU A 19 4.88 -29.77 -2.64
N THR A 20 4.92 -28.76 -1.77
CA THR A 20 5.11 -27.36 -2.17
C THR A 20 6.50 -27.07 -2.74
N ARG A 21 7.53 -27.77 -2.27
CA ARG A 21 8.88 -27.69 -2.85
C ARG A 21 8.91 -28.12 -4.32
N ASN A 22 8.15 -29.15 -4.65
CA ASN A 22 8.13 -29.77 -5.99
C ASN A 22 7.11 -29.13 -6.95
N LEU A 23 6.19 -28.29 -6.46
CA LEU A 23 5.23 -27.60 -7.32
C LEU A 23 5.89 -26.46 -8.11
N SER A 24 5.40 -26.26 -9.34
CA SER A 24 5.63 -25.03 -10.09
C SER A 24 4.85 -23.87 -9.47
N ASP A 25 5.26 -22.64 -9.76
CA ASP A 25 4.66 -21.43 -9.17
C ASP A 25 3.16 -21.33 -9.50
N HIS A 26 2.77 -21.70 -10.72
CA HIS A 26 1.36 -21.77 -11.11
C HIS A 26 0.54 -22.71 -10.21
N HIS A 27 1.05 -23.91 -9.93
CA HIS A 27 0.35 -24.87 -9.08
C HIS A 27 0.41 -24.49 -7.60
N LEU A 28 1.47 -23.82 -7.17
CA LEU A 28 1.58 -23.26 -5.81
C LEU A 28 0.51 -22.18 -5.58
N THR A 29 0.26 -21.33 -6.56
CA THR A 29 -0.82 -20.32 -6.51
C THR A 29 -2.20 -20.96 -6.45
N ILE A 30 -2.44 -22.05 -7.18
CA ILE A 30 -3.70 -22.79 -7.06
C ILE A 30 -3.81 -23.40 -5.67
N LEU A 31 -2.76 -24.07 -5.19
CA LEU A 31 -2.73 -24.69 -3.87
C LEU A 31 -3.03 -23.67 -2.76
N SER A 32 -2.41 -22.48 -2.80
CA SER A 32 -2.59 -21.46 -1.75
C SER A 32 -3.99 -20.87 -1.72
N LYS A 33 -4.67 -20.79 -2.87
CA LYS A 33 -6.08 -20.38 -2.96
C LYS A 33 -7.02 -21.43 -2.35
N GLU A 34 -6.66 -22.70 -2.41
CA GLU A 34 -7.48 -23.81 -1.93
C GLU A 34 -7.17 -24.26 -0.49
N LEU A 35 -5.98 -23.94 0.01
CA LEU A 35 -5.54 -24.26 1.35
C LEU A 35 -6.41 -23.56 2.40
N TRP A 36 -6.72 -24.28 3.49
CA TRP A 36 -7.25 -23.62 4.68
C TRP A 36 -6.25 -22.60 5.22
N HIS A 37 -6.80 -21.47 5.68
CA HIS A 37 -6.01 -20.31 6.03
C HIS A 37 -5.05 -20.60 7.19
N GLU A 38 -5.39 -21.49 8.12
CA GLU A 38 -4.50 -21.87 9.23
C GLU A 38 -3.23 -22.61 8.76
N ARG A 39 -3.22 -23.14 7.53
CA ARG A 39 -2.09 -23.88 6.96
C ARG A 39 -1.17 -23.01 6.10
N LEU A 40 -1.60 -21.81 5.69
CA LEU A 40 -0.79 -20.89 4.89
C LEU A 40 0.56 -20.52 5.55
N PRO A 41 0.61 -20.33 6.90
CA PRO A 41 1.88 -20.06 7.59
C PRO A 41 2.95 -21.12 7.34
N ILE A 42 2.59 -22.40 7.16
CA ILE A 42 3.55 -23.48 6.88
C ILE A 42 4.30 -23.20 5.58
N LEU A 43 3.60 -22.76 4.54
CA LEU A 43 4.22 -22.40 3.24
C LEU A 43 5.17 -21.23 3.42
N VAL A 44 4.75 -20.26 4.24
CA VAL A 44 5.48 -19.05 4.55
C VAL A 44 6.73 -19.31 5.38
N HIS A 45 6.91 -20.48 5.99
CA HIS A 45 8.16 -20.82 6.68
C HIS A 45 9.07 -21.75 5.85
N THR A 46 8.55 -22.37 4.79
CA THR A 46 9.22 -23.50 4.12
C THR A 46 9.61 -23.24 2.67
N LEU A 47 8.93 -22.31 2.00
CA LEU A 47 9.25 -21.94 0.62
C LEU A 47 10.56 -21.17 0.52
N GLU A 48 11.31 -21.43 -0.55
CA GLU A 48 12.46 -20.63 -0.96
C GLU A 48 12.05 -19.18 -1.27
N GLU A 49 13.00 -18.25 -1.21
CA GLU A 49 12.74 -16.80 -1.25
C GLU A 49 11.95 -16.34 -2.49
N GLY A 50 12.33 -16.84 -3.68
CA GLY A 50 11.61 -16.52 -4.93
C GLY A 50 10.17 -16.99 -4.91
N LYS A 51 9.93 -18.26 -4.53
CA LYS A 51 8.58 -18.82 -4.44
C LYS A 51 7.74 -18.16 -3.35
N LEU A 52 8.36 -17.75 -2.24
CA LEU A 52 7.69 -17.01 -1.18
C LEU A 52 7.21 -15.65 -1.70
N LYS A 53 8.08 -14.92 -2.39
CA LYS A 53 7.77 -13.60 -2.97
C LYS A 53 6.57 -13.69 -3.91
N ASP A 54 6.58 -14.66 -4.81
CA ASP A 54 5.50 -14.85 -5.78
C ASP A 54 4.19 -15.27 -5.10
N LEU A 55 4.26 -16.23 -4.17
CA LEU A 55 3.10 -16.65 -3.37
C LEU A 55 2.45 -15.45 -2.66
N ILE A 56 3.24 -14.67 -1.92
CA ILE A 56 2.74 -13.55 -1.12
C ILE A 56 2.05 -12.51 -1.99
N ASN A 57 2.57 -12.27 -3.20
CA ASN A 57 1.97 -11.32 -4.14
C ASN A 57 0.67 -11.84 -4.76
N GLU A 58 0.51 -13.16 -4.92
CA GLU A 58 -0.70 -13.80 -5.47
C GLU A 58 -1.83 -14.02 -4.44
N LEU A 59 -1.53 -13.93 -3.15
CA LEU A 59 -2.56 -14.02 -2.10
C LEU A 59 -3.51 -12.82 -2.16
N ASP A 60 -4.81 -13.06 -1.96
CA ASP A 60 -5.75 -11.99 -1.65
C ASP A 60 -5.44 -11.38 -0.27
N ASN A 61 -6.01 -10.19 -0.01
CA ASN A 61 -5.74 -9.44 1.22
C ASN A 61 -6.18 -10.19 2.50
N PHE A 62 -7.24 -10.99 2.44
CA PHE A 62 -7.71 -11.76 3.59
C PHE A 62 -6.73 -12.88 3.95
N LYS A 63 -6.29 -13.68 2.98
CA LYS A 63 -5.27 -14.72 3.19
C LYS A 63 -3.92 -14.13 3.57
N PHE A 64 -3.56 -12.99 2.97
CA PHE A 64 -2.34 -12.28 3.32
C PHE A 64 -2.37 -11.79 4.77
N GLU A 65 -3.49 -11.27 5.26
CA GLU A 65 -3.65 -10.88 6.67
C GLU A 65 -3.43 -12.05 7.63
N VAL A 66 -4.00 -13.23 7.32
CA VAL A 66 -3.75 -14.46 8.10
C VAL A 66 -2.26 -14.83 8.10
N VAL A 67 -1.60 -14.72 6.95
CA VAL A 67 -0.16 -14.96 6.84
C VAL A 67 0.64 -13.98 7.69
N VAL A 68 0.34 -12.69 7.61
CA VAL A 68 1.04 -11.64 8.34
C VAL A 68 0.99 -11.85 9.85
N GLN A 69 -0.16 -12.28 10.39
CA GLN A 69 -0.30 -12.58 11.82
C GLN A 69 0.64 -13.70 12.30
N ASN A 70 1.11 -14.55 11.38
CA ASN A 70 2.03 -15.64 11.66
C ASN A 70 3.46 -15.38 11.14
N LEU A 71 3.65 -14.32 10.36
CA LEU A 71 4.94 -13.93 9.79
C LEU A 71 5.74 -13.14 10.83
N ILE A 72 6.34 -13.86 11.79
CA ILE A 72 7.08 -13.27 12.92
C ILE A 72 8.59 -13.17 12.62
N ASP A 73 9.10 -13.89 11.61
CA ASP A 73 10.52 -13.92 11.26
C ASP A 73 10.92 -12.68 10.45
N PRO A 74 11.77 -11.77 10.99
CA PRO A 74 12.23 -10.58 10.28
C PRO A 74 12.95 -10.89 8.97
N SER A 75 13.66 -12.02 8.90
CA SER A 75 14.39 -12.44 7.70
C SER A 75 13.43 -12.74 6.56
N ARG A 76 12.30 -13.40 6.86
CA ARG A 76 11.24 -13.71 5.89
C ARG A 76 10.50 -12.45 5.46
N ILE A 77 10.28 -11.50 6.38
CA ILE A 77 9.66 -10.22 6.06
C ILE A 77 10.52 -9.45 5.05
N LYS A 78 11.84 -9.38 5.29
CA LYS A 78 12.79 -8.71 4.37
C LYS A 78 12.77 -9.27 2.95
N VAL A 79 12.61 -10.58 2.80
CA VAL A 79 12.52 -11.23 1.49
C VAL A 79 11.36 -10.68 0.65
N VAL A 80 10.24 -10.31 1.29
CA VAL A 80 9.01 -9.94 0.59
C VAL A 80 8.71 -8.45 0.62
N ILE A 81 9.24 -7.69 1.59
CA ILE A 81 8.79 -6.32 1.87
C ILE A 81 8.90 -5.38 0.66
N ASN A 82 10.00 -5.48 -0.10
CA ASN A 82 10.24 -4.63 -1.27
C ASN A 82 9.40 -5.03 -2.50
N SER A 83 8.72 -6.18 -2.45
CA SER A 83 7.86 -6.65 -3.53
C SER A 83 6.38 -6.48 -3.25
N LEU A 84 6.02 -6.09 -2.03
CA LEU A 84 4.64 -5.90 -1.65
C LEU A 84 4.06 -4.67 -2.34
N THR A 85 2.81 -4.80 -2.79
CA THR A 85 1.97 -3.66 -3.18
C THR A 85 1.74 -2.74 -1.98
N ASP A 86 1.43 -1.47 -2.23
CA ASP A 86 1.11 -0.48 -1.19
C ASP A 86 0.04 -0.96 -0.19
N GLU A 87 -1.02 -1.62 -0.67
CA GLU A 87 -2.08 -2.15 0.18
C GLU A 87 -1.57 -3.25 1.13
N LYS A 88 -0.78 -4.18 0.62
CA LYS A 88 -0.14 -5.24 1.43
C LYS A 88 0.89 -4.69 2.41
N LEU A 89 1.64 -3.65 2.06
CA LEU A 89 2.52 -2.95 3.01
C LEU A 89 1.73 -2.36 4.17
N GLN A 90 0.56 -1.77 3.89
CA GLN A 90 -0.33 -1.26 4.95
C GLN A 90 -0.88 -2.38 5.84
N ILE A 91 -1.32 -3.50 5.25
CA ILE A 91 -1.79 -4.67 6.02
C ILE A 91 -0.67 -5.22 6.91
N LEU A 92 0.54 -5.38 6.37
CA LEU A 92 1.72 -5.82 7.10
C LEU A 92 1.99 -4.90 8.30
N ALA A 93 2.07 -3.59 8.07
CA ALA A 93 2.39 -2.61 9.10
C ALA A 93 1.32 -2.51 10.20
N ARG A 94 0.03 -2.58 9.83
CA ARG A 94 -1.09 -2.49 10.79
C ARG A 94 -1.17 -3.70 11.71
N ASN A 95 -0.94 -4.90 11.17
CA ASN A 95 -1.02 -6.15 11.92
C ASN A 95 0.23 -6.45 12.74
N MET A 96 1.33 -5.73 12.51
CA MET A 96 2.58 -5.94 13.26
C MET A 96 2.57 -5.20 14.61
N PRO A 97 2.99 -5.84 15.71
CA PRO A 97 3.22 -5.15 16.98
C PRO A 97 4.22 -4.00 16.84
N GLU A 98 4.02 -2.90 17.57
CA GLU A 98 4.87 -1.69 17.45
C GLU A 98 6.36 -1.99 17.64
N GLN A 99 6.73 -2.79 18.64
CA GLN A 99 8.12 -3.16 18.88
C GLN A 99 8.74 -3.95 17.72
N GLN A 100 7.98 -4.85 17.10
CA GLN A 100 8.45 -5.61 15.93
C GLN A 100 8.55 -4.71 14.71
N PHE A 101 7.61 -3.79 14.52
CA PHE A 101 7.63 -2.83 13.44
C PHE A 101 8.81 -1.86 13.56
N ALA A 102 9.09 -1.35 14.77
CA ALA A 102 10.28 -0.56 15.05
C ALA A 102 11.57 -1.32 14.71
N LYS A 103 11.65 -2.59 15.11
CA LYS A 103 12.80 -3.45 14.81
C LYS A 103 12.96 -3.68 13.30
N LEU A 104 11.86 -3.93 12.59
CA LEU A 104 11.87 -4.11 11.14
C LEU A 104 12.40 -2.85 10.45
N LEU A 105 11.85 -1.67 10.77
CA LEU A 105 12.35 -0.41 10.23
C LEU A 105 13.84 -0.24 10.51
N ASN A 106 14.30 -0.68 11.69
CA ASN A 106 15.70 -0.59 12.05
C ASN A 106 16.63 -1.52 11.27
N GLU A 107 16.12 -2.67 10.86
CA GLU A 107 16.90 -3.64 10.13
C GLU A 107 16.96 -3.38 8.62
N LEU A 108 16.14 -2.47 8.09
CA LEU A 108 16.11 -2.11 6.67
C LEU A 108 17.25 -1.15 6.32
N SER A 109 17.81 -1.34 5.13
CA SER A 109 18.80 -0.41 4.57
C SER A 109 18.15 0.94 4.22
N PRO A 110 18.94 2.02 4.10
CA PRO A 110 18.44 3.32 3.67
C PRO A 110 17.68 3.26 2.33
N GLU A 111 18.17 2.49 1.36
CA GLU A 111 17.53 2.33 0.05
C GLU A 111 16.15 1.68 0.17
N GLU A 112 16.05 0.58 0.93
CA GLU A 112 14.77 -0.10 1.18
C GLU A 112 13.77 0.80 1.93
N LEU A 113 14.25 1.52 2.96
CA LEU A 113 13.42 2.47 3.69
C LEU A 113 12.86 3.55 2.76
N LYS A 114 13.68 4.13 1.88
CA LYS A 114 13.22 5.14 0.92
C LYS A 114 12.06 4.64 0.05
N ASP A 115 12.16 3.40 -0.39
CA ASP A 115 11.21 2.78 -1.32
C ASP A 115 9.87 2.40 -0.68
N ILE A 116 9.85 2.16 0.63
CA ILE A 116 8.64 1.70 1.33
C ILE A 116 8.05 2.73 2.30
N ILE A 117 8.84 3.62 2.90
CA ILE A 117 8.41 4.47 4.04
C ILE A 117 7.19 5.32 3.70
N HIS A 118 7.11 5.76 2.44
CA HIS A 118 6.06 6.61 1.94
C HIS A 118 4.74 5.89 1.63
N LYS A 119 4.74 4.55 1.69
CA LYS A 119 3.60 3.63 1.50
C LYS A 119 3.08 3.07 2.82
N LEU A 120 3.86 3.22 3.89
CA LEU A 120 3.49 2.76 5.23
C LEU A 120 2.49 3.73 5.89
N PRO A 121 1.63 3.23 6.80
CA PRO A 121 0.71 4.10 7.54
C PRO A 121 1.48 5.12 8.38
N TYR A 122 1.18 6.41 8.19
CA TYR A 122 1.89 7.51 8.83
C TYR A 122 1.80 7.45 10.36
N GLU A 123 0.61 7.11 10.89
CA GLU A 123 0.36 6.92 12.31
C GLU A 123 1.24 5.81 12.90
N LYS A 124 1.48 4.75 12.14
CA LYS A 124 2.29 3.61 12.58
C LYS A 124 3.77 3.98 12.62
N VAL A 125 4.25 4.65 11.57
CA VAL A 125 5.63 5.13 11.46
C VAL A 125 5.95 6.12 12.59
N THR A 126 5.07 7.10 12.82
CA THR A 126 5.27 8.10 13.89
C THR A 126 5.23 7.51 15.30
N ALA A 127 4.40 6.49 15.55
CA ALA A 127 4.36 5.80 16.85
C ALA A 127 5.68 5.10 17.21
N VAL A 128 6.45 4.63 16.21
CA VAL A 128 7.69 3.86 16.43
C VAL A 128 8.98 4.63 16.19
N ILE A 129 8.94 5.78 15.51
CA ILE A 129 10.09 6.68 15.35
C ILE A 129 10.68 7.08 16.72
N GLY A 130 9.86 7.25 17.75
CA GLY A 130 10.39 7.52 19.11
C GLY A 130 10.99 6.30 19.82
N GLN A 131 10.73 5.09 19.32
CA GLN A 131 11.12 3.82 19.93
C GLN A 131 12.42 3.27 19.35
N SER A 132 12.88 3.78 18.21
CA SER A 132 14.17 3.37 17.66
C SER A 132 15.30 3.90 18.53
N GLY A 133 16.13 2.99 19.05
CA GLY A 133 17.39 3.35 19.68
C GLY A 133 18.46 3.84 18.69
N ASP A 134 18.22 3.74 17.38
CA ASP A 134 19.14 4.19 16.33
C ASP A 134 18.80 5.60 15.86
N LYS A 135 19.48 6.58 16.46
CA LYS A 135 19.34 8.00 16.09
C LYS A 135 19.61 8.27 14.60
N GLY A 136 20.57 7.58 13.99
CA GLY A 136 20.91 7.82 12.58
C GLY A 136 19.79 7.38 11.64
N GLN A 137 19.09 6.30 11.99
CA GLN A 137 17.96 5.82 11.24
C GLN A 137 16.72 6.69 11.39
N LEU A 138 16.51 7.26 12.59
CA LEU A 138 15.48 8.26 12.80
C LEU A 138 15.73 9.52 11.99
N ASP A 139 16.96 10.04 12.01
CA ASP A 139 17.34 11.19 11.20
C ASP A 139 17.13 10.89 9.70
N TYR A 140 17.40 9.66 9.25
CA TYR A 140 17.13 9.24 7.88
C TYR A 140 15.63 9.23 7.55
N ILE A 141 14.80 8.60 8.38
CA ILE A 141 13.35 8.51 8.15
C ILE A 141 12.73 9.92 8.14
N VAL A 142 13.11 10.78 9.08
CA VAL A 142 12.66 12.18 9.14
C VAL A 142 13.02 12.89 7.85
N ARG A 143 14.28 12.81 7.40
CA ARG A 143 14.72 13.44 6.15
C ARG A 143 13.94 12.97 4.93
N VAL A 144 13.69 11.66 4.79
CA VAL A 144 12.91 11.14 3.65
C VAL A 144 11.47 11.64 3.67
N LEU A 145 10.87 11.76 4.86
CA LEU A 145 9.53 12.34 5.00
C LEU A 145 9.53 13.84 4.66
N GLU A 146 10.52 14.60 5.13
CA GLU A 146 10.69 16.04 4.81
C GLU A 146 10.84 16.26 3.29
N GLU A 147 11.73 15.52 2.62
CA GLU A 147 11.92 15.58 1.17
C GLU A 147 10.59 15.35 0.41
N LYS A 148 9.78 14.40 0.86
CA LYS A 148 8.46 14.11 0.27
C LYS A 148 7.47 15.26 0.51
N PHE A 149 7.43 15.81 1.73
CA PHE A 149 6.56 16.94 2.07
C PHE A 149 6.91 18.19 1.25
N GLU A 150 8.19 18.52 1.10
CA GLU A 150 8.65 19.64 0.28
C GLU A 150 8.26 19.48 -1.20
N GLY A 151 8.42 18.26 -1.73
CA GLY A 151 7.99 17.92 -3.09
C GLY A 151 6.50 18.15 -3.31
N GLN A 152 5.65 17.68 -2.38
CA GLN A 152 4.20 17.89 -2.44
C GLN A 152 3.82 19.38 -2.31
N LEU A 153 4.48 20.13 -1.42
CA LEU A 153 4.24 21.57 -1.27
C LEU A 153 4.55 22.33 -2.56
N LYS A 154 5.63 21.96 -3.26
CA LYS A 154 5.97 22.56 -4.55
C LYS A 154 4.91 22.27 -5.61
N GLN A 155 4.49 21.01 -5.75
CA GLN A 155 3.42 20.62 -6.68
C GLN A 155 2.11 21.36 -6.39
N ASN A 156 1.72 21.47 -5.11
CA ASN A 156 0.51 22.19 -4.72
C ASN A 156 0.59 23.68 -5.07
N LYS A 157 1.75 24.33 -4.92
CA LYS A 157 1.94 25.73 -5.37
C LYS A 157 1.76 25.88 -6.87
N GLU A 158 2.32 24.95 -7.66
CA GLU A 158 2.15 24.96 -9.13
C GLU A 158 0.67 24.80 -9.53
N VAL A 159 -0.07 23.90 -8.88
CA VAL A 159 -1.52 23.76 -9.08
C VAL A 159 -2.28 25.04 -8.73
N ILE A 160 -1.94 25.69 -7.63
CA ILE A 160 -2.57 26.96 -7.23
C ILE A 160 -2.33 28.05 -8.28
N GLU A 161 -1.12 28.16 -8.83
CA GLU A 161 -0.83 29.14 -9.89
C GLU A 161 -1.58 28.83 -11.19
N MET A 162 -1.67 27.54 -11.59
CA MET A 162 -2.51 27.14 -12.73
C MET A 162 -3.97 27.50 -12.53
N LEU A 163 -4.53 27.29 -11.33
CA LEU A 163 -5.91 27.65 -11.01
C LEU A 163 -6.14 29.16 -11.05
N LYS A 164 -5.17 29.98 -10.61
CA LYS A 164 -5.24 31.44 -10.74
C LYS A 164 -5.22 31.88 -12.20
N GLN A 165 -4.39 31.27 -13.02
CA GLN A 165 -4.33 31.56 -14.45
C GLN A 165 -5.65 31.20 -15.14
N ILE A 166 -6.19 29.99 -14.90
CA ILE A 166 -7.51 29.59 -15.43
C ILE A 166 -8.60 30.56 -15.00
N LYS A 167 -8.59 31.02 -13.73
CA LYS A 167 -9.54 32.03 -13.25
C LYS A 167 -9.39 33.37 -13.98
N GLY A 168 -8.17 33.77 -14.33
CA GLY A 168 -7.89 35.00 -15.08
C GLY A 168 -8.23 34.89 -16.58
N ASP A 169 -8.01 33.71 -17.17
CA ASP A 169 -8.27 33.40 -18.58
C ASP A 169 -9.74 33.03 -18.84
N MET A 170 -10.51 32.74 -17.77
CA MET A 170 -11.95 32.59 -17.86
C MET A 170 -12.50 33.93 -18.37
N PRO A 171 -13.14 33.98 -19.55
CA PRO A 171 -13.85 35.19 -19.93
C PRO A 171 -14.85 35.42 -18.80
N TYR A 172 -14.83 36.60 -18.19
CA TYR A 172 -15.96 37.06 -17.39
C TYR A 172 -17.18 36.84 -18.28
N PHE A 173 -17.97 35.80 -18.01
CA PHE A 173 -19.32 35.73 -18.55
C PHE A 173 -19.96 37.00 -18.06
N ALA A 174 -20.18 37.87 -19.03
CA ALA A 174 -20.29 39.28 -18.85
C ALA A 174 -21.33 39.59 -17.78
N HIS A 175 -20.94 40.37 -16.77
CA HIS A 175 -21.91 41.04 -15.90
C HIS A 175 -22.84 42.00 -16.67
N ASP A 176 -22.59 42.21 -17.97
CA ASP A 176 -23.32 43.14 -18.83
C ASP A 176 -23.89 42.50 -20.11
N GLN A 177 -24.13 41.18 -20.14
CA GLN A 177 -24.90 40.58 -21.24
C GLN A 177 -26.40 40.79 -21.00
N ASN A 178 -26.94 41.91 -21.50
CA ASN A 178 -28.36 42.00 -21.79
C ASN A 178 -28.68 40.96 -22.88
N PHE A 179 -29.31 39.86 -22.49
CA PHE A 179 -29.80 38.88 -23.47
C PHE A 179 -30.96 39.52 -24.22
N THR A 180 -30.80 39.69 -25.53
CA THR A 180 -31.89 40.10 -26.42
C THR A 180 -32.51 38.83 -26.97
N ALA A 181 -33.75 38.54 -26.60
CA ALA A 181 -34.50 37.43 -27.20
C ALA A 181 -34.76 37.74 -28.69
N GLU A 182 -35.02 36.73 -29.52
CA GLU A 182 -35.33 36.91 -30.96
C GLU A 182 -36.53 37.85 -31.22
N GLY A 183 -37.31 38.21 -30.19
CA GLY A 183 -38.37 39.23 -30.22
C GLY A 183 -37.94 40.68 -29.95
N GLY A 184 -36.66 40.97 -29.68
CA GLY A 184 -36.14 42.32 -29.44
C GLY A 184 -36.18 42.80 -27.99
N ASP A 185 -36.68 41.98 -27.05
CA ASP A 185 -36.71 42.32 -25.64
C ASP A 185 -35.35 42.03 -24.98
N THR A 186 -34.76 43.06 -24.35
CA THR A 186 -33.53 42.97 -23.54
C THR A 186 -33.86 42.78 -22.07
N TYR A 187 -33.34 41.71 -21.47
CA TYR A 187 -33.45 41.45 -20.04
C TYR A 187 -32.14 41.79 -19.32
N PRO A 188 -32.20 42.56 -18.20
CA PRO A 188 -31.02 42.84 -17.40
C PRO A 188 -30.52 41.56 -16.73
N TYR A 189 -29.21 41.40 -16.71
CA TYR A 189 -28.55 40.29 -16.02
C TYR A 189 -28.76 40.43 -14.50
N ASP A 190 -29.44 39.47 -13.87
CA ASP A 190 -29.65 39.42 -12.42
C ASP A 190 -28.68 38.42 -11.78
N SER A 191 -27.66 38.94 -11.10
CA SER A 191 -26.65 38.17 -10.38
C SER A 191 -27.20 37.40 -9.16
N SER A 192 -28.45 37.58 -8.77
CA SER A 192 -29.08 36.94 -7.61
C SER A 192 -29.38 35.44 -7.79
N ILE A 193 -29.26 34.92 -9.02
CA ILE A 193 -29.68 33.55 -9.39
C ILE A 193 -28.56 32.52 -9.22
N LEU A 194 -27.31 32.96 -9.05
CA LEU A 194 -26.16 32.08 -8.85
C LEU A 194 -25.83 31.99 -7.35
N VAL A 195 -26.59 31.16 -6.63
CA VAL A 195 -26.30 30.70 -5.27
C VAL A 195 -25.66 29.32 -5.33
#